data_AF-A0AAU7VI77-F1
#
_entry.id   AF-A0AAU7VI77-F1
#
_cell.length_a   1.000
_cell.length_b   1.000
_cell.length_c   1.000
_cell.angle_alpha   90.00
_cell.angle_beta   90.00
_cell.angle_gamma   90.00
#
_symmetry.space_group_name_H-M   'P 1'
#
loop_
_entity.id
_entity.type
_entity.pdbx_description
1 polymer ?
#
loop_
_entity_poly.entity_id
_entity_poly.type
_entity_poly.pdbx_seq_one_letter_code
_entity_poly.pdbx_strand_id
1 'polypeptide(L)' 'MNLFNRKSKKNSKSIAKDRLKFVLIHDRCKITPDTLEKIRKDMLAVLDKYLEIDTEGTEIVLKDDRSETTLEANIPILKN' A
#
# COMPACT_ATOMS: atom_id res chain seq x y z
N MET A 1 -6.43 -35.34 24.85
CA MET A 1 -5.53 -34.94 23.73
C MET A 1 -5.94 -33.54 23.29
N ASN A 2 -5.21 -32.50 23.70
CA ASN A 2 -5.52 -31.10 23.39
C ASN A 2 -4.92 -30.72 22.03
N LEU A 3 -5.77 -30.58 21.00
CA LEU A 3 -5.36 -30.43 19.60
C LEU A 3 -5.52 -29.01 19.01
N PHE A 4 -5.55 -27.96 19.82
CA PHE A 4 -5.63 -26.60 19.30
C PHE A 4 -4.71 -25.66 20.05
N ASN A 5 -3.42 -25.78 19.74
CA ASN A 5 -2.40 -24.81 20.09
C ASN A 5 -2.66 -23.51 19.31
N ARG A 6 -3.51 -22.64 19.88
CA ARG A 6 -3.74 -21.25 19.45
C ARG A 6 -2.51 -20.40 19.77
N LYS A 7 -1.46 -20.53 18.95
CA LYS A 7 -0.39 -19.53 18.88
C LYS A 7 -0.11 -19.24 17.40
N SER A 8 -0.10 -17.95 17.05
CA SER A 8 0.38 -17.30 15.81
C SER A 8 -0.59 -16.84 14.71
N LYS A 9 -1.93 -16.88 14.85
CA LYS A 9 -2.84 -16.24 13.87
C LYS A 9 -3.03 -14.73 14.12
N LYS A 10 -1.94 -13.95 14.15
CA LYS A 10 -2.02 -12.52 13.86
C LYS A 10 -1.85 -12.33 12.34
N ASN A 11 -2.74 -11.53 11.76
CA ASN A 11 -2.61 -10.81 10.48
C ASN A 11 -2.93 -11.45 9.12
N SER A 12 -3.08 -12.75 8.92
CA SER A 12 -3.41 -13.23 7.55
C SER A 12 -4.80 -12.78 7.05
N LYS A 13 -5.80 -12.70 7.94
CA LYS A 13 -7.14 -12.16 7.63
C LYS A 13 -7.14 -10.65 7.36
N SER A 14 -6.28 -9.88 8.04
CA SER A 14 -6.17 -8.43 7.83
C SER A 14 -5.46 -8.15 6.50
N ILE A 15 -4.30 -8.77 6.29
CA ILE A 15 -3.50 -8.64 5.06
C ILE A 15 -4.33 -9.02 3.83
N ALA A 16 -5.12 -10.10 3.90
CA ALA A 16 -6.00 -10.50 2.81
C ALA A 16 -7.15 -9.51 2.57
N LYS A 17 -7.68 -8.88 3.63
CA LYS A 17 -8.73 -7.86 3.53
C LYS A 17 -8.19 -6.57 2.90
N ASP A 18 -6.97 -6.17 3.25
CA ASP A 18 -6.32 -5.00 2.67
C ASP A 18 -5.96 -5.23 1.19
N ARG A 19 -5.48 -6.43 0.84
CA ARG A 19 -5.28 -6.82 -0.57
C ARG A 19 -6.59 -6.86 -1.37
N LEU A 20 -7.68 -7.38 -0.78
CA LEU A 20 -9.00 -7.41 -1.43
C LEU A 20 -9.56 -6.00 -1.65
N LYS A 21 -9.41 -5.09 -0.69
CA LYS A 21 -9.79 -3.68 -0.87
C LYS A 21 -9.01 -3.03 -2.00
N PHE A 22 -7.69 -3.26 -2.05
CA PHE A 22 -6.82 -2.76 -3.10
C PHE A 22 -7.27 -3.22 -4.49
N VAL A 23 -7.55 -4.52 -4.66
CA VAL A 23 -8.07 -5.10 -5.92
C VAL A 23 -9.42 -4.49 -6.35
N LEU A 24 -10.32 -4.19 -5.41
CA LEU A 24 -11.65 -3.64 -5.71
C LEU A 24 -11.63 -2.16 -6.12
N ILE A 25 -10.60 -1.40 -5.73
CA ILE A 25 -10.42 0.01 -6.13
C ILE A 25 -9.78 0.07 -7.53
N HIS A 26 -8.85 -0.85 -7.82
CA HIS A 26 -8.28 -1.02 -9.16
C HIS A 26 -9.34 -1.22 -10.25
N ASP A 27 -10.41 -1.96 -9.97
CA ASP A 27 -11.47 -2.27 -10.94
C ASP A 27 -12.32 -1.04 -11.32
N ARG A 28 -12.44 -0.04 -10.42
CA ARG A 28 -13.28 1.16 -10.66
C ARG A 28 -12.53 2.32 -11.31
N CYS A 29 -11.24 2.49 -11.03
CA CYS A 29 -10.45 3.60 -11.60
C CYS A 29 -9.77 3.26 -12.94
N LYS A 30 -9.91 2.02 -13.45
CA LYS A 30 -9.14 1.48 -14.59
C LYS A 30 -7.61 1.57 -14.45
N ILE A 31 -7.11 1.84 -13.24
CA ILE A 31 -5.68 1.84 -12.95
C ILE A 31 -5.31 0.40 -12.65
N THR A 32 -4.41 -0.19 -13.42
CA THR A 32 -3.93 -1.55 -13.14
C THR A 32 -2.92 -1.53 -12.00
N PRO A 33 -2.76 -2.63 -11.23
CA PRO A 33 -1.72 -2.74 -10.21
C PRO A 33 -0.32 -2.39 -10.75
N ASP A 34 -0.01 -2.84 -11.97
CA ASP A 34 1.25 -2.56 -12.67
C ASP A 34 1.47 -1.05 -12.92
N THR A 35 0.42 -0.33 -13.32
CA THR A 35 0.50 1.12 -13.52
C THR A 35 0.74 1.87 -12.21
N LEU A 36 0.08 1.42 -11.13
CA LEU A 36 0.27 2.02 -9.81
C LEU A 36 1.67 1.76 -9.24
N GLU A 37 2.25 0.57 -9.49
CA GLU A 37 3.64 0.29 -9.14
C GLU A 37 4.63 1.14 -9.92
N LYS A 38 4.38 1.39 -11.21
CA LYS A 38 5.19 2.33 -12.02
C LYS A 38 5.15 3.74 -11.46
N ILE A 39 3.96 4.26 -11.15
CA ILE A 39 3.78 5.58 -10.51
C ILE A 39 4.54 5.64 -9.18
N ARG A 40 4.39 4.61 -8.34
CA ARG A 40 5.12 4.51 -7.06
C ARG A 40 6.62 4.63 -7.27
N LYS A 41 7.17 3.85 -8.20
CA LYS A 41 8.62 3.80 -8.45
C LYS A 41 9.15 5.14 -8.96
N ASP A 42 8.44 5.76 -9.89
CA ASP A 42 8.85 7.05 -10.46
C ASP A 42 8.79 8.17 -9.41
N MET A 43 7.74 8.22 -8.58
CA MET A 43 7.62 9.22 -7.50
C MET A 43 8.74 9.06 -6.47
N LEU A 44 9.01 7.83 -6.02
CA LEU A 44 10.10 7.55 -5.07
C LEU A 44 11.46 7.93 -5.65
N ALA A 45 11.74 7.59 -6.91
CA ALA A 45 13.00 7.93 -7.56
C ALA A 45 13.20 9.45 -7.72
N VAL A 46 12.12 10.24 -7.81
CA VAL A 46 12.22 11.70 -7.82
C VAL A 46 12.49 12.24 -6.41
N LEU A 47 11.78 11.73 -5.40
CA LEU A 47 11.94 12.19 -4.01
C LEU A 47 13.31 11.82 -3.43
N ASP A 48 13.84 10.65 -3.75
CA ASP A 48 15.15 10.15 -3.32
C ASP A 48 16.31 11.06 -3.76
N LYS A 49 16.14 11.83 -4.85
CA LYS A 49 17.13 12.83 -5.28
C LYS A 49 17.27 14.01 -4.33
N TYR A 50 16.25 14.27 -3.50
CA TYR A 50 16.17 15.46 -2.65
C TYR A 50 16.06 15.11 -1.16
N LEU A 51 15.63 13.90 -0.83
CA LEU A 51 15.35 13.45 0.53
C LEU A 51 15.81 12.00 0.68
N GLU A 52 16.49 11.68 1.77
CA GLU A 52 16.68 10.28 2.16
C GLU A 52 15.33 9.73 2.64
N ILE A 53 14.78 8.75 1.95
CA ILE A 53 13.43 8.21 2.19
C ILE A 53 13.48 6.72 2.47
N ASP A 54 12.56 6.25 3.33
CA ASP A 54 12.37 4.83 3.58
C ASP A 54 11.43 4.21 2.55
N THR A 55 12.01 3.48 1.60
CA THR A 55 11.25 2.77 0.56
C THR A 55 10.43 1.59 1.08
N GLU A 56 10.87 0.95 2.19
CA GLU A 56 10.18 -0.19 2.79
C GLU A 56 8.99 0.25 3.64
N GLY A 57 9.14 1.38 4.36
CA GLY A 57 8.09 2.02 5.13
C GLY A 57 7.08 2.83 4.31
N THR A 58 7.26 2.94 2.99
CA THR A 58 6.36 3.69 2.11
C THR A 58 5.03 2.96 1.91
N GLU A 59 3.94 3.64 2.28
CA GLU A 59 2.56 3.20 2.05
C GLU A 59 1.87 4.11 1.04
N ILE A 60 1.24 3.51 0.02
CA ILE A 60 0.46 4.24 -0.98
C ILE A 60 -0.92 3.61 -1.08
N VAL A 61 -1.96 4.42 -0.92
CA VAL A 61 -3.35 3.99 -0.90
C VAL A 61 -4.15 4.83 -1.88
N LEU A 62 -4.81 4.16 -2.81
CA LEU A 62 -5.83 4.78 -3.64
C LEU A 62 -7.14 4.75 -2.85
N LYS A 63 -7.72 5.92 -2.58
CA LYS A 63 -9.06 6.06 -2.00
C LYS A 63 -10.04 6.47 -3.08
N ASP A 64 -11.17 5.82 -3.10
CA ASP A 64 -12.29 6.14 -3.97
C ASP A 64 -13.43 6.61 -3.07
N ASP A 65 -13.66 7.92 -3.03
CA ASP A 65 -14.87 8.50 -2.47
C ASP A 65 -15.90 8.68 -3.60
N ARG A 66 -17.19 8.75 -3.26
CA ARG A 66 -18.30 8.72 -4.24
C ARG A 66 -18.21 9.82 -5.31
N SER A 67 -17.43 10.87 -5.08
CA SER A 67 -17.20 11.97 -6.03
C SER A 67 -15.80 11.99 -6.64
N GLU A 68 -14.77 11.45 -5.98
CA GLU A 68 -13.37 11.65 -6.37
C GLU A 68 -12.49 10.46 -5.99
N THR A 69 -11.53 10.15 -6.87
CA THR A 69 -10.45 9.21 -6.57
C THR A 69 -9.21 10.00 -6.13
N THR A 70 -8.70 9.73 -4.94
CA THR A 70 -7.50 10.35 -4.39
C THR A 70 -6.40 9.31 -4.16
N LEU A 71 -5.15 9.71 -4.43
CA LEU A 71 -3.97 8.90 -4.13
C LEU A 71 -3.26 9.47 -2.91
N GLU A 72 -3.27 8.75 -1.79
CA GLU A 72 -2.55 9.12 -0.58
C GLU A 72 -1.24 8.34 -0.48
N ALA A 73 -0.12 9.04 -0.30
CA ALA A 73 1.20 8.44 -0.13
C ALA A 73 1.82 8.91 1.20
N ASN A 74 2.12 7.97 2.08
CA ASN A 74 2.89 8.17 3.30
C ASN A 74 4.31 7.68 3.04
N ILE A 75 5.26 8.62 2.95
CA ILE A 75 6.67 8.34 2.65
C ILE A 75 7.49 8.84 3.85
N PRO A 76 7.99 7.94 4.72
CA PRO A 76 8.82 8.34 5.84
C PRO A 76 10.14 8.91 5.35
N ILE A 77 10.51 10.07 5.89
CA ILE A 77 11.81 10.70 5.62
C ILE A 77 12.79 10.20 6.69
N LEU A 78 13.92 9.67 6.24
CA LEU A 78 15.03 9.31 7.11
C LEU A 78 15.72 10.60 7.54
N LYS A 79 15.80 10.81 8.86
CA LYS A 79 16.60 11.90 9.43
C LYS A 79 18.00 11.38 9.71
N ASN A 80 19.01 12.01 9.11
CA ASN A 80 20.37 12.04 9.65
C ASN A 80 20.44 13.02 10.83
#